data_AF-X1RMA1-F1
#
_entry.id   AF-X1RMA1-F1
#
_cell.length_a   1.000
_cell.length_b   1.000
_cell.length_c   1.000
_cell.angle_alpha   90.00
_cell.angle_beta   90.00
_cell.angle_gamma   90.00
#
_symmetry.space_group_name_H-M   'P 1'
#
loop_
_entity.id
_entity.type
_entity.pdbx_description
1 polymer ?
#
loop_
_entity_poly.entity_id
_entity_poly.type
_entity_poly.pdbx_seq_one_letter_code
_entity_poly.pdbx_strand_id
1 'polypeptide(L)'
;MQYSLCIDSIYPKDNLKEKLKKIKQAGFKFIEFWDWRDKDFELIINSGLKVSNFSGNRISSLTLDNKEKVIQEVNASIDVAKKLKCDRIM
;
A
#
# COMPACT_ATOMS: atom_id res chain seq x y z
N MET A 1 -1.88 21.50 1.00
CA MET A 1 -1.83 20.21 1.71
C MET A 1 -2.36 19.12 0.81
N GLN A 2 -1.77 17.93 0.79
CA GLN A 2 -2.28 16.77 0.03
C GLN A 2 -2.58 15.65 1.03
N TYR A 3 -3.78 15.08 0.95
CA TYR A 3 -4.24 14.01 1.84
C TYR A 3 -4.08 12.66 1.17
N SER A 4 -3.70 11.66 1.96
CA SER A 4 -3.70 10.25 1.58
C SER A 4 -4.74 9.50 2.38
N LEU A 5 -5.48 8.61 1.73
CA LEU A 5 -6.51 7.81 2.36
C LEU A 5 -6.06 6.36 2.50
N CYS A 6 -6.19 5.83 3.72
CA CYS A 6 -5.99 4.41 3.97
C CYS A 6 -7.16 3.58 3.41
N ILE A 7 -6.93 2.86 2.32
CA ILE A 7 -7.96 2.05 1.64
C ILE A 7 -8.38 0.82 2.44
N ASP A 8 -7.60 0.40 3.44
CA ASP A 8 -7.96 -0.69 4.33
C ASP A 8 -8.95 -0.24 5.41
N SER A 9 -8.93 1.03 5.79
CA SER A 9 -9.86 1.60 6.78
C SER A 9 -11.13 2.18 6.15
N ILE A 10 -11.03 2.70 4.93
CA ILE A 10 -12.15 3.37 4.26
C ILE A 10 -12.98 2.39 3.43
N TYR A 11 -14.31 2.59 3.45
CA TYR A 11 -15.31 1.77 2.76
C TYR A 11 -15.14 0.25 3.00
N PRO A 12 -15.19 -0.23 4.25
CA PRO A 12 -14.84 -1.62 4.58
C PRO A 12 -15.74 -2.68 3.92
N LYS A 13 -16.92 -2.30 3.42
CA LYS A 13 -17.85 -3.19 2.71
C LYS A 13 -17.61 -3.27 1.20
N ASP A 14 -16.78 -2.38 0.66
CA ASP A 14 -16.52 -2.29 -0.77
C ASP A 14 -15.30 -3.13 -1.16
N ASN A 15 -15.31 -3.65 -2.39
CA ASN A 15 -14.10 -4.23 -2.98
C ASN A 15 -13.11 -3.12 -3.41
N LEU A 16 -11.86 -3.51 -3.69
CA LEU A 16 -10.79 -2.56 -4.03
C LEU A 16 -11.14 -1.63 -5.20
N LYS A 17 -11.76 -2.16 -6.27
CA LYS A 17 -12.12 -1.37 -7.45
C LYS A 17 -13.13 -0.26 -7.11
N GLU A 18 -14.17 -0.59 -6.34
CA GLU A 18 -15.17 0.39 -5.90
C GLU A 18 -14.57 1.44 -4.96
N LYS A 19 -13.68 1.02 -4.04
CA LYS A 19 -12.94 1.94 -3.16
C LYS A 19 -12.15 2.97 -3.97
N LEU A 20 -11.32 2.52 -4.90
CA LEU A 20 -10.45 3.38 -5.72
C LEU A 20 -11.29 4.36 -6.56
N LYS A 21 -12.40 3.89 -7.16
CA LYS A 21 -13.32 4.73 -7.91
C LYS A 21 -13.92 5.85 -7.05
N LYS A 22 -14.46 5.52 -5.87
CA LYS A 22 -15.05 6.50 -4.95
C LYS A 22 -14.03 7.52 -4.46
N ILE A 23 -12.83 7.07 -4.10
CA ILE A 23 -11.72 7.95 -3.67
C ILE A 23 -11.33 8.93 -4.77
N LYS A 24 -11.22 8.45 -6.02
CA LYS A 24 -10.92 9.30 -7.17
C LYS A 24 -12.02 10.33 -7.43
N GLN A 25 -13.28 9.91 -7.35
CA GLN A 25 -14.46 10.79 -7.50
C GLN A 25 -14.54 11.85 -6.41
N ALA A 26 -14.12 11.52 -5.19
CA ALA A 26 -14.02 12.46 -4.07
C ALA A 26 -12.86 13.48 -4.21
N GLY A 27 -12.05 13.39 -5.27
CA GLY A 27 -10.99 14.36 -5.58
C GLY A 27 -9.64 14.07 -4.92
N PHE A 28 -9.49 12.91 -4.26
CA PHE A 28 -8.21 12.51 -3.68
C PHE A 28 -7.21 12.08 -4.75
N LYS A 29 -5.93 12.30 -4.45
CA LYS A 29 -4.81 11.98 -5.34
C LYS A 29 -3.96 10.84 -4.81
N PHE A 30 -3.94 10.64 -3.49
CA PHE A 30 -3.07 9.69 -2.83
C PHE A 30 -3.86 8.68 -2.02
N ILE A 31 -3.32 7.47 -1.99
CA ILE A 31 -3.79 6.37 -1.15
C ILE A 31 -2.62 5.74 -0.40
N GLU A 32 -2.95 5.10 0.70
CA GLU A 32 -2.05 4.22 1.44
C GLU A 32 -2.81 2.95 1.87
N PHE A 33 -2.07 1.92 2.25
CA PHE A 33 -2.63 0.65 2.73
C PHE A 33 -1.63 -0.02 3.67
N TRP A 34 -2.08 -1.03 4.39
CA TRP A 34 -1.24 -1.74 5.35
C TRP A 34 -0.36 -2.77 4.67
N ASP A 35 -0.94 -3.89 4.24
CA ASP A 35 -0.22 -4.95 3.55
C ASP A 35 -0.37 -4.78 2.04
N TRP A 36 0.72 -5.07 1.33
CA TRP A 36 0.74 -5.05 -0.13
C TRP A 36 0.40 -6.43 -0.73
N ARG A 37 0.56 -7.51 0.06
CA ARG A 37 0.45 -8.89 -0.44
C ARG A 37 -0.95 -9.30 -0.85
N ASP A 38 -1.95 -8.65 -0.31
CA ASP A 38 -3.37 -8.88 -0.60
C ASP A 38 -3.94 -7.87 -1.62
N LYS A 39 -3.11 -7.01 -2.19
CA LYS A 39 -3.55 -5.94 -3.10
C LYS A 39 -3.34 -6.29 -4.56
N ASP A 40 -4.36 -5.98 -5.36
CA ASP A 40 -4.26 -6.04 -6.82
C ASP A 40 -3.57 -4.75 -7.33
N PHE A 41 -2.31 -4.89 -7.72
CA PHE A 41 -1.50 -3.76 -8.20
C PHE A 41 -1.97 -3.23 -9.55
N GLU A 42 -2.53 -4.06 -10.43
CA GLU A 42 -3.04 -3.60 -11.72
C GLU A 42 -4.26 -2.68 -11.50
N LEU A 43 -5.16 -3.03 -10.58
CA LEU A 43 -6.27 -2.14 -10.22
C LEU A 43 -5.78 -0.82 -9.62
N ILE A 44 -4.77 -0.86 -8.75
CA ILE A 44 -4.19 0.35 -8.15
C ILE A 44 -3.57 1.24 -9.23
N ILE A 45 -2.70 0.68 -10.07
CA ILE A 45 -2.01 1.43 -11.13
C ILE A 45 -3.02 2.05 -12.11
N ASN A 46 -4.03 1.29 -12.53
CA ASN A 46 -5.04 1.75 -13.48
C ASN A 46 -6.07 2.72 -12.87
N SER A 47 -6.14 2.87 -11.55
CA SER A 47 -7.05 3.83 -10.91
C SER A 47 -6.64 5.30 -11.10
N GLY A 48 -5.37 5.55 -11.46
CA GLY A 48 -4.80 6.90 -11.54
C GLY A 48 -4.67 7.60 -10.17
N LEU A 49 -4.72 6.85 -9.07
CA LEU A 49 -4.31 7.29 -7.73
C LEU A 49 -2.82 6.96 -7.52
N LYS A 50 -2.14 7.75 -6.67
CA LYS A 50 -0.74 7.52 -6.31
C LYS A 50 -0.64 6.85 -4.95
N VAL A 51 0.23 5.85 -4.83
CA VAL A 51 0.53 5.25 -3.52
C VAL A 51 1.52 6.14 -2.80
N SER A 52 1.19 6.58 -1.59
CA SER A 52 2.06 7.43 -0.77
C SER A 52 2.84 6.66 0.29
N ASN A 53 2.30 5.52 0.75
CA ASN A 53 2.88 4.72 1.82
C ASN A 53 2.23 3.32 1.88
N PHE A 54 2.97 2.35 2.40
CA PHE A 54 2.47 1.07 2.90
C PHE A 54 3.48 0.41 3.84
N SER A 55 3.09 -0.66 4.56
CA SER A 55 3.99 -1.31 5.52
C SER A 55 5.08 -2.13 4.80
N GLY A 56 6.34 -1.89 5.15
CA GLY A 56 7.53 -2.58 4.66
C GLY A 56 7.80 -3.90 5.36
N ASN A 57 7.38 -4.05 6.63
CA ASN A 57 7.41 -5.31 7.36
C ASN A 57 6.09 -5.54 8.12
N ARG A 58 5.44 -6.69 7.87
CA ARG A 58 4.23 -7.12 8.61
C ARG A 58 4.25 -8.59 8.99
N ILE A 59 5.04 -9.42 8.30
CA ILE A 59 5.14 -10.85 8.57
C ILE A 59 6.30 -11.14 9.53
N SER A 60 7.44 -10.48 9.35
CA SER A 60 8.60 -10.65 10.22
C SER A 60 8.49 -9.77 11.47
N SER A 61 8.85 -10.37 12.60
CA SER A 61 9.00 -9.66 13.88
C SER A 61 10.43 -9.20 14.09
N LEU A 62 10.61 -7.92 14.41
CA LEU A 62 11.93 -7.34 14.69
C LEU A 62 12.59 -7.89 15.97
N THR A 63 11.82 -8.53 16.85
CA THR A 63 12.32 -9.04 18.14
C THR A 63 12.34 -10.56 18.23
N LEU A 64 11.56 -11.25 17.39
CA LEU A 64 11.41 -12.72 17.45
C LEU A 64 12.05 -13.43 16.26
N ASP A 65 12.18 -12.76 15.11
CA ASP A 65 12.79 -13.35 13.92
C ASP A 65 14.27 -12.97 13.80
N ASN A 66 14.99 -13.72 12.95
CA ASN A 66 16.37 -13.38 12.62
C ASN A 66 16.43 -12.17 11.67
N LYS A 67 17.60 -11.53 11.68
CA LYS A 67 17.90 -10.35 10.86
C LYS A 67 17.67 -10.61 9.37
N GLU A 68 18.05 -11.78 8.89
CA GLU A 68 17.98 -12.15 7.48
C GLU A 68 16.53 -12.17 6.98
N LYS A 69 15.60 -12.72 7.75
CA LYS A 69 14.17 -12.77 7.40
C LYS A 69 13.57 -11.37 7.33
N VAL A 70 13.91 -10.49 8.27
CA VAL A 70 13.48 -9.08 8.27
C VAL A 70 14.01 -8.36 7.02
N ILE A 71 15.30 -8.48 6.73
CA ILE A 71 15.92 -7.84 5.57
C ILE A 71 15.30 -8.34 4.26
N GLN A 72 15.05 -9.64 4.14
CA GLN A 72 14.38 -10.21 2.97
C GLN A 72 12.98 -9.64 2.77
N GLU A 73 12.20 -9.50 3.84
CA GLU A 73 10.87 -8.91 3.77
C GLU A 73 10.91 -7.45 3.31
N VAL A 74 11.78 -6.65 3.91
CA VAL A 74 11.94 -5.23 3.56
C VAL A 74 12.39 -5.07 2.10
N ASN A 75 13.33 -5.90 1.63
CA ASN A 75 13.77 -5.88 0.23
C ASN A 75 12.61 -6.20 -0.74
N ALA A 76 11.78 -7.19 -0.43
CA ALA A 76 10.58 -7.48 -1.22
C ALA A 76 9.63 -6.28 -1.25
N SER A 77 9.42 -5.61 -0.11
CA SER A 77 8.61 -4.40 -0.02
C SER A 77 9.20 -3.24 -0.82
N ILE A 78 10.53 -3.09 -0.90
CA ILE A 78 11.20 -2.09 -1.75
C ILE A 78 10.93 -2.35 -3.24
N ASP A 79 10.95 -3.61 -3.67
CA ASP A 79 10.67 -3.94 -5.07
C ASP A 79 9.21 -3.67 -5.44
N VAL A 80 8.28 -3.91 -4.52
CA VAL A 80 6.88 -3.50 -4.65
C VAL A 80 6.76 -1.97 -4.70
N ALA A 81 7.48 -1.25 -3.86
CA ALA A 81 7.48 0.21 -3.85
C ALA A 81 7.94 0.78 -5.20
N LYS A 82 8.99 0.22 -5.81
CA LYS A 82 9.42 0.57 -7.17
C LYS A 82 8.33 0.32 -8.20
N LYS A 83 7.66 -0.84 -8.15
CA LYS A 83 6.54 -1.17 -9.07
C LYS A 83 5.40 -0.15 -8.97
N LEU A 84 5.08 0.27 -7.75
CA LEU A 84 4.00 1.22 -7.46
C LEU A 84 4.43 2.69 -7.56
N LYS A 85 5.71 2.97 -7.85
CA LYS A 85 6.32 4.32 -7.82
C LYS A 85 6.06 5.04 -6.50
N CYS A 86 6.23 4.31 -5.40
CA CYS A 86 6.07 4.78 -4.03
C CYS A 86 7.45 5.05 -3.42
N ASP A 87 7.70 6.29 -3.00
CA ASP A 87 9.01 6.71 -2.48
C ASP A 87 9.18 6.44 -0.98
N ARG A 88 8.15 5.91 -0.31
CA ARG A 88 8.11 5.69 1.14
C ARG A 88 7.43 4.37 1.47
N ILE A 89 8.00 3.67 2.44
CA ILE A 89 7.40 2.51 3.11
C ILE A 89 7.61 2.67 4.62
N MET A 90 6.68 2.16 5.42
CA MET A 90 6.69 2.23 6.89
C MET A 90 7.20 0.94 7.51
#